data_AF-A0A8C4QPV6-F1
#
_entry.id   AF-A0A8C4QPV6-F1
#
_cell.length_a   1.000
_cell.length_b   1.000
_cell.length_c   1.000
_cell.angle_alpha   90.00
_cell.angle_beta   90.00
_cell.angle_gamma   90.00
#
_symmetry.space_group_name_H-M   'P 1'
#
loop_
_entity.id
_entity.type
_entity.pdbx_description
1 polymer ?
#
loop_
_entity_poly.entity_id
_entity_poly.type
_entity_poly.pdbx_seq_one_letter_code
_entity_poly.pdbx_strand_id
1 'polypeptide(L)'
;MAAGSYLSLEKSHRTAFSRQPCHVLLVDCASPFDHEQCSVLCQALGNFFAVACNLGGPNRLPLFSLYVVHKCFECLLPFIHVKGSFPRIQQCLAELRMFASHGDRVTSDRIDELRTAIQHSMTQFRQHLPLRNTSIDFTKCSYYVFCVKFCLSLPCSLTDFHCLCSLTLNLMRRKKLPQLPFPEDDELLSFIDFQPLDCTATMLEGFFKAWLHDCETDWEHLHLIFPPLSSRSAQGKRITLKCDMQETMLSPPLLPGTSNFSLTYDLIIFGNPSSFSGRILQADGLCESVLYGLPLVVKPTSCWKLEWEDLESNRRFFHALCHTLQERQQFLLTSYETISAVPRKACPIRAYYVLLPSRALTMLVKAVASAELLLPCEQPMHAEDPAPDALRDMQYALDQLEVTKTYNPLQVKSLLDRHLQEAFGKLPLCNIPISGHKRQQLSISFQVMLMLP
;
A
#
# COMPACT_ATOMS: atom_id res chain seq x y z
N MET A 1 20.82 29.05 -42.83
CA MET A 1 19.85 29.42 -41.78
C MET A 1 18.57 28.63 -42.02
N ALA A 2 18.32 27.60 -41.21
CA ALA A 2 17.00 27.06 -40.90
C ALA A 2 17.22 26.13 -39.70
N ALA A 3 16.81 26.60 -38.54
CA ALA A 3 17.02 25.95 -37.25
C ALA A 3 16.12 24.71 -37.13
N GLY A 4 16.73 23.56 -36.89
CA GLY A 4 16.01 22.37 -36.42
C GLY A 4 15.66 22.56 -34.95
N SER A 5 14.38 22.75 -34.67
CA SER A 5 13.82 22.74 -33.32
C SER A 5 13.88 21.31 -32.76
N TYR A 6 14.91 21.04 -31.98
CA TYR A 6 14.89 19.95 -31.00
C TYR A 6 13.75 20.25 -30.02
N LEU A 7 12.61 19.60 -30.20
CA LEU A 7 11.61 19.44 -29.14
C LEU A 7 12.27 18.62 -28.02
N SER A 8 12.82 19.32 -27.04
CA SER A 8 13.15 18.78 -25.73
C SER A 8 11.86 18.26 -25.11
N LEU A 9 11.57 16.96 -25.27
CA LEU A 9 10.69 16.27 -24.33
C LEU A 9 11.40 16.34 -22.98
N GLU A 10 11.01 17.29 -22.14
CA GLU A 10 11.27 17.23 -20.71
C GLU A 10 10.60 15.94 -20.19
N LYS A 11 11.39 14.87 -20.10
CA LYS A 11 11.01 13.66 -19.39
C LYS A 11 11.02 13.99 -17.90
N SER A 12 9.89 14.47 -17.40
CA SER A 12 9.66 14.67 -15.98
C SER A 12 9.73 13.31 -15.28
N HIS A 13 10.80 13.08 -14.51
CA HIS A 13 10.96 11.89 -13.69
C HIS A 13 10.02 12.00 -12.49
N ARG A 14 9.03 11.10 -12.40
CA ARG A 14 8.18 10.99 -11.19
C ARG A 14 8.99 10.36 -10.08
N THR A 15 9.03 11.04 -8.93
CA THR A 15 9.46 10.44 -7.66
C THR A 15 8.24 9.79 -7.02
N ALA A 16 8.28 8.47 -6.83
CA ALA A 16 7.21 7.74 -6.17
C ALA A 16 6.92 8.36 -4.78
N PHE A 17 5.64 8.42 -4.39
CA PHE A 17 5.19 9.01 -3.13
C PHE A 17 5.49 10.52 -2.96
N SER A 18 5.71 11.27 -4.04
CA SER A 18 6.08 12.70 -3.94
C SER A 18 4.94 13.65 -3.58
N ARG A 19 3.69 13.34 -3.97
CA ARG A 19 2.49 14.13 -3.62
C ARG A 19 1.53 13.36 -2.73
N GLN A 20 2.06 12.63 -1.76
CA GLN A 20 1.25 11.97 -0.74
C GLN A 20 0.42 13.00 0.04
N PRO A 21 -0.87 12.73 0.31
CA PRO A 21 -1.70 13.64 1.07
C PRO A 21 -1.27 13.66 2.53
N CYS A 22 -1.62 14.75 3.20
CA CYS A 22 -1.63 14.78 4.67
C CYS A 22 -2.92 14.14 5.17
N HIS A 23 -2.87 13.48 6.32
CA HIS A 23 -4.03 12.78 6.87
C HIS A 23 -4.48 13.42 8.19
N VAL A 24 -5.77 13.71 8.29
CA VAL A 24 -6.41 14.18 9.53
C VAL A 24 -7.40 13.13 9.98
N LEU A 25 -7.23 12.64 11.20
CA LEU A 25 -8.17 11.74 11.85
C LEU A 25 -8.99 12.53 12.88
N LEU A 26 -10.31 12.51 12.74
CA LEU A 26 -11.26 13.04 13.70
C LEU A 26 -11.99 11.85 14.35
N VAL A 27 -11.92 11.73 15.67
CA VAL A 27 -12.60 10.66 16.42
C VAL A 27 -13.78 11.26 17.17
N ASP A 28 -14.99 10.86 16.81
CA ASP A 28 -16.19 11.15 17.59
C ASP A 28 -16.23 10.22 18.81
N CYS A 29 -15.84 10.74 19.97
CA CYS A 29 -15.85 10.03 21.23
C CYS A 29 -17.21 10.14 21.96
N ALA A 30 -18.22 10.77 21.36
CA ALA A 30 -19.54 10.81 21.96
C ALA A 30 -20.23 9.45 21.92
N SER A 31 -21.13 9.21 22.88
CA SER A 31 -21.96 8.00 22.90
C SER A 31 -22.62 7.77 21.53
N PRO A 32 -22.56 6.55 20.95
CA PRO A 32 -22.25 5.27 21.60
C PRO A 32 -20.79 4.77 21.46
N PHE A 33 -19.81 5.64 21.24
CA PHE A 33 -18.39 5.28 21.30
C PHE A 33 -17.98 4.87 22.70
N ASP A 34 -17.38 3.69 22.84
CA ASP A 34 -17.00 3.14 24.13
C ASP A 34 -15.52 2.75 24.23
N HIS A 35 -15.14 2.35 25.45
CA HIS A 35 -13.77 2.00 25.78
C HIS A 35 -13.22 0.83 24.93
N GLU A 36 -14.05 -0.17 24.61
CA GLU A 36 -13.62 -1.29 23.76
C GLU A 36 -13.28 -0.81 22.35
N GLN A 37 -14.16 -0.01 21.74
CA GLN A 37 -13.93 0.54 20.40
C GLN A 37 -12.73 1.48 20.36
N CYS A 38 -12.57 2.31 21.39
CA CYS A 38 -11.38 3.14 21.55
C CYS A 38 -10.12 2.30 21.67
N SER A 39 -10.15 1.23 22.46
CA SER A 39 -9.01 0.33 22.62
C SER A 39 -8.62 -0.32 21.30
N VAL A 40 -9.59 -0.81 20.53
CA VAL A 40 -9.34 -1.42 19.21
C VAL A 40 -8.79 -0.39 18.22
N LEU A 41 -9.35 0.82 18.17
CA LEU A 41 -8.85 1.91 17.33
C LEU A 41 -7.41 2.29 17.70
N CYS A 42 -7.13 2.49 18.99
CA CYS A 42 -5.80 2.83 19.49
C CYS A 42 -4.79 1.71 19.24
N GLN A 43 -5.20 0.45 19.36
CA GLN A 43 -4.37 -0.70 19.02
C GLN A 43 -4.03 -0.71 17.53
N ALA A 44 -5.01 -0.55 16.65
CA ALA A 44 -4.80 -0.52 15.21
C ALA A 44 -3.89 0.65 14.78
N LEU A 45 -4.13 1.85 15.32
CA LEU A 45 -3.28 3.02 15.10
C LEU A 45 -1.86 2.80 15.62
N GLY A 46 -1.72 2.23 16.82
CA GLY A 46 -0.41 1.91 17.40
C GLY A 46 0.38 0.91 16.56
N ASN A 47 -0.27 -0.15 16.09
CA ASN A 47 0.32 -1.15 15.21
C ASN A 47 0.72 -0.56 13.84
N PHE A 48 -0.16 0.26 13.27
CA PHE A 48 0.09 0.94 12.00
C PHE A 48 1.25 1.94 12.10
N PHE A 49 1.23 2.85 13.08
CA PHE A 49 2.27 3.87 13.24
C PHE A 49 3.61 3.29 13.66
N ALA A 50 3.64 2.14 14.36
CA ALA A 50 4.89 1.43 14.65
C ALA A 50 5.63 1.08 13.36
N VAL A 51 4.90 0.72 12.30
CA VAL A 51 5.45 0.47 10.96
C VAL A 51 5.68 1.78 10.22
N ALA A 52 4.66 2.63 10.09
CA ALA A 52 4.73 3.84 9.25
C ALA A 52 5.80 4.85 9.69
N CYS A 53 6.00 5.02 11.01
CA CYS A 53 7.03 5.93 11.54
C CYS A 53 8.45 5.44 11.31
N ASN A 54 8.64 4.12 11.19
CA ASN A 54 9.95 3.45 11.11
C ASN A 54 10.25 2.90 9.71
N LEU A 55 9.37 3.13 8.74
CA LEU A 55 9.54 2.66 7.37
C LEU A 55 10.66 3.45 6.66
N GLY A 56 11.65 2.72 6.16
CA GLY A 56 12.71 3.21 5.30
C GLY A 56 12.23 3.59 3.90
N GLY A 57 13.08 4.25 3.13
CA GLY A 57 12.75 4.71 1.78
C GLY A 57 11.97 6.03 1.73
N PRO A 58 11.28 6.31 0.60
CA PRO A 58 10.49 7.53 0.38
C PRO A 58 9.41 7.73 1.44
N ASN A 59 9.06 8.98 1.72
CA ASN A 59 8.05 9.31 2.72
C ASN A 59 6.65 8.99 2.20
N ARG A 60 6.03 7.93 2.73
CA ARG A 60 4.71 7.46 2.30
C ARG A 60 3.56 8.10 3.07
N LEU A 61 3.82 8.62 4.27
CA LEU A 61 2.82 9.29 5.10
C LEU A 61 3.42 10.58 5.68
N PRO A 62 3.27 11.71 4.99
CA PRO A 62 4.10 12.87 5.26
C PRO A 62 3.77 13.62 6.53
N LEU A 63 2.49 13.92 6.74
CA LEU A 63 1.98 14.61 7.91
C LEU A 63 0.71 13.92 8.41
N PHE A 64 0.57 13.88 9.73
CA PHE A 64 -0.61 13.35 10.41
C PHE A 64 -1.06 14.29 11.53
N SER A 65 -2.38 14.43 11.70
CA SER A 65 -3.01 15.20 12.76
C SER A 65 -4.20 14.42 13.34
N LEU A 66 -4.43 14.55 14.65
CA LEU A 66 -5.48 13.85 15.38
C LEU A 66 -6.33 14.83 16.19
N TYR A 67 -7.64 14.78 15.96
CA TYR A 67 -8.64 15.52 16.70
C TYR A 67 -9.64 14.58 17.36
N VAL A 68 -10.16 15.01 18.51
CA VAL A 68 -11.26 14.36 19.21
C VAL A 68 -12.43 15.32 19.27
N VAL A 69 -13.63 14.80 19.05
CA VAL A 69 -14.88 15.53 19.21
C VAL A 69 -15.70 14.83 20.28
N HIS A 70 -16.10 15.57 21.32
CA HIS A 70 -17.00 15.06 22.36
C HIS A 70 -18.11 16.09 22.68
N LYS A 71 -17.84 17.04 23.60
CA LYS A 71 -18.66 18.22 23.91
C LYS A 71 -18.14 19.44 23.16
N CYS A 72 -16.82 19.56 23.10
CA CYS A 72 -16.07 20.46 22.24
C CYS A 72 -15.08 19.64 21.40
N PHE A 73 -14.52 20.24 20.36
CA PHE A 73 -13.36 19.65 19.70
C PHE A 73 -12.07 19.90 20.49
N GLU A 74 -11.15 18.93 20.46
CA GLU A 74 -9.80 19.04 21.01
C GLU A 74 -8.76 18.55 19.99
N CYS A 75 -7.67 19.29 19.86
CA CYS A 75 -6.53 18.95 19.01
C CYS A 75 -5.50 18.15 19.82
N LEU A 76 -5.61 16.82 19.84
CA LEU A 76 -4.67 15.97 20.59
C LEU A 76 -3.28 15.92 19.93
N LEU A 77 -3.24 15.99 18.60
CA LEU A 77 -1.99 15.99 17.85
C LEU A 77 -2.07 17.01 16.73
N PRO A 78 -1.36 18.15 16.82
CA PRO A 78 -1.20 19.04 15.67
C PRO A 78 -0.47 18.32 14.54
N PHE A 79 -0.47 18.87 13.32
CA PHE A 79 0.30 18.27 12.23
C PHE A 79 1.77 18.04 12.61
N ILE A 80 2.17 16.78 12.52
CA ILE A 80 3.55 16.35 12.73
C ILE A 80 4.02 15.49 11.56
N HIS A 81 5.33 15.50 11.31
CA HIS A 81 5.94 14.52 10.43
C HIS A 81 5.83 13.12 11.05
N VAL A 82 5.28 12.15 10.32
CA VAL A 82 5.08 10.80 10.86
C VAL A 82 6.41 10.09 11.07
N LYS A 83 7.32 10.20 10.09
CA LYS A 83 8.62 9.53 10.15
C LYS A 83 9.41 9.99 11.39
N GLY A 84 9.77 9.05 12.25
CA GLY A 84 10.50 9.31 13.50
C GLY A 84 9.68 9.85 14.68
N SER A 85 8.37 10.08 14.54
CA SER A 85 7.54 10.69 15.60
C SER A 85 6.71 9.68 16.41
N PHE A 86 7.12 8.40 16.41
CA PHE A 86 6.35 7.32 17.03
C PHE A 86 6.05 7.53 18.54
N PRO A 87 7.00 7.96 19.40
CA PRO A 87 6.72 8.20 20.82
C PRO A 87 5.61 9.24 21.06
N ARG A 88 5.61 10.31 20.26
CA ARG A 88 4.61 11.39 20.37
C ARG A 88 3.21 10.90 19.98
N ILE A 89 3.13 10.08 18.94
CA ILE A 89 1.88 9.44 18.53
C ILE A 89 1.40 8.48 19.61
N GLN A 90 2.28 7.66 20.20
CA GLN A 90 1.89 6.77 21.29
C GLN A 90 1.35 7.50 22.52
N GLN A 91 1.95 8.63 22.90
CA GLN A 91 1.44 9.47 23.98
C GLN A 91 0.02 9.99 23.64
N CYS A 92 -0.17 10.50 22.44
CA CYS A 92 -1.48 10.96 21.97
C CYS A 92 -2.54 9.84 21.98
N LEU A 93 -2.17 8.61 21.59
CA LEU A 93 -3.06 7.45 21.69
C LEU A 93 -3.36 7.06 23.15
N ALA A 94 -2.45 7.30 24.09
CA ALA A 94 -2.73 7.12 25.52
C ALA A 94 -3.74 8.16 26.03
N GLU A 95 -3.60 9.42 25.60
CA GLU A 95 -4.55 10.50 25.89
C GLU A 95 -5.94 10.19 25.30
N LEU A 96 -6.01 9.72 24.04
CA LEU A 96 -7.27 9.31 23.39
C LEU A 96 -8.04 8.27 24.21
N ARG A 97 -7.35 7.28 24.80
CA ARG A 97 -7.98 6.26 25.67
C ARG A 97 -8.65 6.86 26.92
N MET A 98 -8.16 8.00 27.41
CA MET A 98 -8.76 8.68 28.56
C MET A 98 -10.12 9.29 28.22
N PHE A 99 -10.32 9.78 26.99
CA PHE A 99 -11.60 10.36 26.56
C PHE A 99 -12.73 9.34 26.46
N ALA A 100 -12.43 8.10 26.05
CA ALA A 100 -13.44 7.04 25.94
C ALA A 100 -13.98 6.53 27.29
N SER A 101 -13.35 6.90 28.42
CA SER A 101 -13.80 6.51 29.76
C SER A 101 -14.93 7.41 30.31
N HIS A 102 -15.16 8.59 29.72
CA HIS A 102 -16.13 9.57 30.19
C HIS A 102 -17.34 9.66 29.23
N GLY A 103 -18.06 8.55 29.08
CA GLY A 103 -19.21 8.41 28.19
C GLY A 103 -20.42 9.24 28.65
N ASP A 104 -20.35 10.56 28.46
CA ASP A 104 -21.44 11.46 28.82
C ASP A 104 -22.53 11.44 27.73
N ARG A 105 -23.79 11.29 28.13
CA ARG A 105 -24.94 11.24 27.21
C ARG A 105 -25.28 12.64 26.73
N VAL A 106 -24.57 13.15 25.73
CA VAL A 106 -24.80 14.52 25.22
C VAL A 106 -25.44 14.53 23.82
N THR A 107 -26.45 15.39 23.70
CA THR A 107 -27.37 15.63 22.58
C THR A 107 -27.27 17.07 22.04
N SER A 108 -26.11 17.74 22.10
CA SER A 108 -25.91 19.04 21.44
C SER A 108 -25.33 18.88 20.02
N ASP A 109 -25.36 19.96 19.23
CA ASP A 109 -24.95 20.04 17.82
C ASP A 109 -23.48 19.62 17.58
N ARG A 110 -23.25 18.31 17.50
CA ARG A 110 -21.94 17.68 17.20
C ARG A 110 -21.35 18.13 15.86
N ILE A 111 -22.22 18.58 14.97
CA ILE A 111 -21.88 18.95 13.60
C ILE A 111 -21.09 20.26 13.59
N ASP A 112 -21.45 21.22 14.44
CA ASP A 112 -20.76 22.51 14.50
C ASP A 112 -19.34 22.35 15.03
N GLU A 113 -19.15 21.55 16.09
CA GLU A 113 -17.82 21.23 16.61
C GLU A 113 -16.96 20.48 15.59
N LEU A 114 -17.54 19.54 14.84
CA LEU A 114 -16.83 18.86 13.77
C LEU A 114 -16.45 19.82 12.62
N ARG A 115 -17.34 20.75 12.27
CA ARG A 115 -17.08 21.80 11.29
C ARG A 115 -15.94 22.71 11.75
N THR A 116 -15.95 23.13 13.01
CA THR A 116 -14.90 23.96 13.60
C THR A 116 -13.58 23.20 13.68
N ALA A 117 -13.57 21.91 14.02
CA ALA A 117 -12.38 21.08 14.00
C ALA A 117 -11.75 20.99 12.60
N ILE A 118 -12.58 20.78 11.57
CA ILE A 118 -12.13 20.77 10.17
C ILE A 118 -11.56 22.14 9.79
N GLN A 119 -12.26 23.24 10.08
CA GLN A 119 -11.77 24.60 9.80
C GLN A 119 -10.44 24.92 10.51
N HIS A 120 -10.31 24.50 11.76
CA HIS A 120 -9.11 24.69 12.56
C HIS A 120 -7.94 23.89 11.97
N SER A 121 -8.15 22.60 11.67
CA SER A 121 -7.14 21.75 11.03
C SER A 121 -6.73 22.26 9.65
N MET A 122 -7.65 22.79 8.85
CA MET A 122 -7.33 23.42 7.57
C MET A 122 -6.47 24.68 7.73
N THR A 123 -6.79 25.51 8.72
CA THR A 123 -5.99 26.70 9.03
C THR A 123 -4.58 26.30 9.46
N GLN A 124 -4.46 25.25 10.28
CA GLN A 124 -3.17 24.69 10.66
C GLN A 124 -2.41 24.11 9.46
N PHE A 125 -3.09 23.37 8.58
CA PHE A 125 -2.49 22.82 7.36
C PHE A 125 -1.94 23.93 6.45
N ARG A 126 -2.68 25.04 6.30
CA ARG A 126 -2.23 26.23 5.56
C ARG A 126 -0.98 26.87 6.13
N GLN A 127 -0.75 26.77 7.44
CA GLN A 127 0.49 27.23 8.07
C GLN A 127 1.67 26.26 7.80
N HIS A 128 1.38 24.98 7.60
CA HIS A 128 2.37 23.95 7.24
C HIS A 128 2.67 23.87 5.74
N LEU A 129 1.80 24.43 4.88
CA LEU A 129 2.07 24.59 3.46
C LEU A 129 3.33 25.44 3.28
N PRO A 130 4.38 24.92 2.62
CA PRO A 130 5.59 25.67 2.44
C PRO A 130 5.28 26.96 1.69
N LEU A 131 5.77 28.09 2.20
CA LEU A 131 5.87 29.35 1.46
C LEU A 131 6.84 29.12 0.28
N ARG A 132 6.34 28.50 -0.78
CA ARG A 132 6.86 28.41 -2.15
C ARG A 132 8.28 27.88 -2.42
N ASN A 133 9.04 27.35 -1.46
CA ASN A 133 10.47 27.04 -1.70
C ASN A 133 10.99 25.65 -1.23
N THR A 134 10.15 24.67 -0.91
CA THR A 134 10.62 23.29 -0.66
C THR A 134 10.04 22.34 -1.69
N SER A 135 10.88 21.49 -2.30
CA SER A 135 10.58 20.54 -3.38
C SER A 135 9.56 19.43 -3.05
N ILE A 136 8.70 19.62 -2.04
CA ILE A 136 7.70 18.66 -1.60
C ILE A 136 6.31 19.31 -1.70
N ASP A 137 5.61 19.01 -2.78
CA ASP A 137 4.28 19.53 -3.09
C ASP A 137 3.20 18.73 -2.34
N PHE A 138 2.99 18.99 -1.05
CA PHE A 138 1.79 18.51 -0.36
C PHE A 138 0.59 19.39 -0.76
N THR A 139 -0.06 19.02 -1.86
CA THR A 139 -1.22 19.77 -2.40
C THR A 139 -2.56 19.27 -1.86
N LYS A 140 -2.56 18.18 -1.08
CA LYS A 140 -3.76 17.43 -0.72
C LYS A 140 -3.81 17.09 0.77
N CYS A 141 -5.01 17.22 1.35
CA CYS A 141 -5.30 16.80 2.72
C CYS A 141 -6.57 15.92 2.71
N SER A 142 -6.45 14.72 3.29
CA SER A 142 -7.53 13.73 3.40
C SER A 142 -8.03 13.66 4.84
N TYR A 143 -9.35 13.70 4.99
CA TYR A 143 -10.04 13.75 6.27
C TYR A 143 -10.76 12.44 6.53
N TYR A 144 -10.60 11.91 7.73
CA TYR A 144 -11.23 10.67 8.17
C TYR A 144 -11.97 10.93 9.46
N VAL A 145 -13.28 10.73 9.47
CA VAL A 145 -14.09 10.85 10.68
C VAL A 145 -14.52 9.45 11.10
N PHE A 146 -14.16 9.06 12.32
CA PHE A 146 -14.59 7.80 12.92
C PHE A 146 -15.74 8.06 13.88
N CYS A 147 -16.91 7.47 13.61
CA CYS A 147 -18.08 7.57 14.46
C CYS A 147 -18.85 6.23 14.54
N VAL A 148 -19.57 6.02 15.64
CA VAL A 148 -20.27 4.74 15.91
C VAL A 148 -21.72 4.77 15.47
N LYS A 149 -22.33 5.96 15.47
CA LYS A 149 -23.67 6.19 14.94
C LYS A 149 -23.63 7.38 14.01
N PHE A 150 -24.22 7.22 12.83
CA PHE A 150 -24.45 8.33 11.93
C PHE A 150 -25.48 9.29 12.55
N CYS A 151 -25.04 10.49 12.89
CA CYS A 151 -25.90 11.58 13.36
C CYS A 151 -25.41 12.92 12.80
N LEU A 152 -24.78 12.90 11.62
CA LEU A 152 -24.27 14.08 10.94
C LEU A 152 -25.17 14.35 9.73
N SER A 153 -26.23 15.12 9.90
CA SER A 153 -26.80 15.89 8.79
C SER A 153 -25.85 17.05 8.56
N LEU A 154 -24.81 16.92 7.74
CA LEU A 154 -23.88 18.04 7.49
C LEU A 154 -24.63 19.19 6.77
N PRO A 155 -24.90 20.36 7.40
CA PRO A 155 -25.44 21.51 6.70
C PRO A 155 -24.26 22.38 6.23
N CYS A 156 -23.33 21.76 5.50
CA CYS A 156 -22.06 22.39 5.17
C CYS A 156 -21.94 22.53 3.66
N SER A 157 -22.26 23.70 3.10
CA SER A 157 -21.79 24.07 1.76
C SER A 157 -20.27 23.88 1.69
N LEU A 158 -19.79 22.77 1.12
CA LEU A 158 -18.37 22.41 0.99
C LEU A 158 -17.64 23.28 -0.05
N THR A 159 -18.35 24.24 -0.63
CA THR A 159 -17.89 25.14 -1.70
C THR A 159 -16.72 26.05 -1.31
N ASP A 160 -16.45 26.25 -0.02
CA ASP A 160 -15.37 27.14 0.47
C ASP A 160 -14.02 26.44 0.70
N PHE A 161 -13.92 25.13 0.46
CA PHE A 161 -12.79 24.31 0.89
C PHE A 161 -11.88 23.87 -0.27
N HIS A 162 -11.18 24.82 -0.89
CA HIS A 162 -10.22 24.60 -1.98
C HIS A 162 -9.08 23.57 -1.71
N CYS A 163 -8.90 23.09 -0.48
CA CYS A 163 -7.82 22.17 -0.08
C CYS A 163 -8.31 20.78 0.40
N LEU A 164 -9.62 20.53 0.42
CA LEU A 164 -10.20 19.26 0.84
C LEU A 164 -10.15 18.27 -0.33
N CYS A 165 -9.51 17.11 -0.15
CA CYS A 165 -9.39 16.11 -1.21
C CYS A 165 -10.37 14.95 -1.09
N SER A 166 -10.70 14.56 0.13
CA SER A 166 -11.74 13.57 0.45
C SER A 166 -12.13 13.67 1.91
N LEU A 167 -13.43 13.57 2.21
CA LEU A 167 -13.93 13.36 3.57
C LEU A 167 -14.49 11.93 3.64
N THR A 168 -13.82 11.02 4.31
CA THR A 168 -14.32 9.65 4.48
C THR A 168 -14.94 9.51 5.87
N LEU A 169 -16.25 9.23 5.91
CA LEU A 169 -17.00 8.94 7.12
C LEU A 169 -16.99 7.43 7.37
N ASN A 170 -16.28 7.02 8.42
CA ASN A 170 -16.08 5.63 8.78
C ASN A 170 -17.04 5.23 9.92
N LEU A 171 -18.00 4.36 9.59
CA LEU A 171 -19.04 3.91 10.52
C LEU A 171 -18.67 2.58 11.19
N MET A 172 -18.45 2.63 12.49
CA MET A 172 -18.07 1.49 13.33
C MET A 172 -19.30 0.58 13.61
N ARG A 173 -19.43 -0.54 12.89
CA ARG A 173 -20.62 -1.43 12.96
C ARG A 173 -20.61 -2.35 14.19
N ARG A 174 -21.77 -2.48 14.85
CA ARG A 174 -22.01 -3.43 15.97
C ARG A 174 -23.07 -4.52 15.72
N LYS A 175 -24.09 -4.27 14.87
CA LYS A 175 -25.16 -5.18 14.39
C LYS A 175 -26.06 -4.38 13.41
N LYS A 176 -26.89 -5.05 12.57
CA LYS A 176 -27.73 -4.45 11.50
C LYS A 176 -28.26 -3.07 11.90
N LEU A 177 -27.84 -2.02 11.18
CA LEU A 177 -28.32 -0.67 11.36
C LEU A 177 -29.83 -0.58 11.04
N PRO A 178 -30.62 0.20 11.79
CA PRO A 178 -31.84 0.79 11.25
C PRO A 178 -31.46 1.65 10.04
N GLN A 179 -32.31 1.66 9.01
CA GLN A 179 -32.08 2.43 7.78
C GLN A 179 -31.66 3.87 8.12
N LEU A 180 -30.52 4.27 7.60
CA LEU A 180 -29.96 5.60 7.78
C LEU A 180 -30.73 6.60 6.91
N PRO A 181 -31.19 7.74 7.45
CA PRO A 181 -31.61 8.85 6.60
C PRO A 181 -30.36 9.43 5.94
N PHE A 182 -30.31 9.37 4.61
CA PHE A 182 -29.27 10.02 3.82
C PHE A 182 -29.52 11.54 3.80
N PRO A 183 -28.47 12.39 3.79
CA PRO A 183 -28.63 13.82 3.54
C PRO A 183 -29.28 14.04 2.16
N GLU A 184 -30.17 15.03 2.05
CA GLU A 184 -30.90 15.35 0.80
C GLU A 184 -30.10 16.27 -0.17
N ASP A 185 -28.89 16.70 0.22
CA ASP A 185 -28.07 17.66 -0.55
C ASP A 185 -27.07 16.97 -1.51
N ASP A 186 -27.41 16.88 -2.80
CA ASP A 186 -26.68 16.13 -3.83
C ASP A 186 -25.24 16.60 -4.12
N GLU A 187 -24.91 17.89 -3.98
CA GLU A 187 -23.57 18.42 -4.35
C GLU A 187 -22.48 18.06 -3.32
N LEU A 188 -22.86 17.98 -2.04
CA LEU A 188 -21.95 17.72 -0.92
C LEU A 188 -21.60 16.24 -0.78
N LEU A 189 -22.54 15.38 -1.17
CA LEU A 189 -22.37 13.92 -1.15
C LEU A 189 -21.24 13.45 -2.09
N SER A 190 -20.89 14.24 -3.12
CA SER A 190 -19.82 13.88 -4.05
C SER A 190 -18.42 13.84 -3.43
N PHE A 191 -18.18 14.62 -2.37
CA PHE A 191 -16.88 14.69 -1.67
C PHE A 191 -16.81 13.81 -0.42
N ILE A 192 -17.93 13.20 -0.05
CA ILE A 192 -18.08 12.42 1.18
C ILE A 192 -18.21 10.94 0.83
N ASP A 193 -17.20 10.16 1.16
CA ASP A 193 -17.26 8.70 1.01
C ASP A 193 -17.70 8.05 2.32
N PHE A 194 -18.65 7.13 2.24
CA PHE A 194 -19.23 6.45 3.37
C PHE A 194 -18.75 5.00 3.41
N GLN A 195 -17.85 4.71 4.35
CA GLN A 195 -17.32 3.37 4.50
C GLN A 195 -17.78 2.73 5.82
N PRO A 196 -18.64 1.69 5.77
CA PRO A 196 -18.90 0.89 6.95
C PRO A 196 -17.66 0.04 7.27
N LEU A 197 -17.15 0.15 8.49
CA LEU A 197 -16.02 -0.63 8.97
C LEU A 197 -16.46 -1.55 10.12
N ASP A 198 -16.02 -2.79 10.04
CA ASP A 198 -16.09 -3.70 11.17
C ASP A 198 -15.00 -3.32 12.18
N CYS A 199 -15.37 -3.15 13.44
CA CYS A 199 -14.50 -2.66 14.52
C CYS A 199 -13.47 -3.69 15.00
N THR A 200 -12.81 -4.39 14.08
CA THR A 200 -11.74 -5.34 14.41
C THR A 200 -10.39 -4.69 14.14
N ALA A 201 -9.39 -4.99 14.98
CA ALA A 201 -8.05 -4.42 14.84
C ALA A 201 -7.47 -4.69 13.45
N THR A 202 -7.62 -5.90 12.91
CA THR A 202 -7.10 -6.29 11.60
C THR A 202 -7.70 -5.48 10.44
N MET A 203 -9.01 -5.21 10.46
CA MET A 203 -9.66 -4.43 9.40
C MET A 203 -9.27 -2.96 9.46
N LEU A 204 -9.21 -2.39 10.68
CA LEU A 204 -8.74 -1.01 10.87
C LEU A 204 -7.26 -0.86 10.47
N GLU A 205 -6.41 -1.82 10.82
CA GLU A 205 -5.02 -1.84 10.36
C GLU A 205 -4.93 -1.94 8.84
N GLY A 206 -5.75 -2.77 8.21
CA GLY A 206 -5.83 -2.87 6.75
C GLY A 206 -6.23 -1.55 6.10
N PHE A 207 -7.21 -0.86 6.69
CA PHE A 207 -7.64 0.47 6.29
C PHE A 207 -6.51 1.49 6.39
N PHE A 208 -5.82 1.60 7.54
CA PHE A 208 -4.72 2.54 7.70
C PHE A 208 -3.51 2.21 6.81
N LYS A 209 -3.24 0.91 6.58
CA LYS A 209 -2.18 0.48 5.63
C LYS A 209 -2.43 0.94 4.20
N ALA A 210 -3.68 1.20 3.81
CA ALA A 210 -3.98 1.79 2.51
C ALA A 210 -3.37 3.20 2.34
N TRP A 211 -3.12 3.93 3.43
CA TRP A 211 -2.42 5.22 3.41
C TRP A 211 -0.94 5.11 3.03
N LEU A 212 -0.36 3.91 2.97
CA LEU A 212 1.02 3.70 2.54
C LEU A 212 1.14 3.42 1.04
N HIS A 213 0.02 3.37 0.31
CA HIS A 213 0.01 3.21 -1.14
C HIS A 213 0.19 4.54 -1.86
N ASP A 214 0.77 4.48 -3.07
CA ASP A 214 0.87 5.68 -3.88
C ASP A 214 -0.52 6.14 -4.34
N CYS A 215 -0.85 7.40 -4.09
CA CYS A 215 -2.18 7.96 -4.31
C CYS A 215 -2.32 8.71 -5.65
N GLU A 216 -1.22 8.93 -6.38
CA GLU A 216 -1.27 9.70 -7.61
C GLU A 216 -1.78 8.86 -8.78
N THR A 217 -2.82 9.38 -9.44
CA THR A 217 -3.46 8.82 -10.63
C THR A 217 -3.21 9.69 -11.86
N ASP A 218 -2.14 10.48 -11.88
CA ASP A 218 -1.80 11.36 -13.00
C ASP A 218 -0.82 10.71 -13.98
N TRP A 219 -0.53 9.42 -13.82
CA TRP A 219 0.48 8.71 -14.56
C TRP A 219 0.14 7.24 -14.80
N GLU A 220 0.60 6.71 -15.92
CA GLU A 220 0.51 5.31 -16.32
C GLU A 220 1.83 4.62 -15.95
N HIS A 221 1.83 3.60 -15.08
CA HIS A 221 3.10 2.97 -14.65
C HIS A 221 3.72 2.07 -15.72
N LEU A 222 2.88 1.38 -16.49
CA LEU A 222 3.27 0.26 -17.35
C LEU A 222 2.46 0.27 -18.66
N HIS A 223 3.13 0.19 -19.81
CA HIS A 223 2.47 0.02 -21.11
C HIS A 223 2.81 -1.34 -21.71
N LEU A 224 1.79 -2.18 -21.89
CA LEU A 224 1.90 -3.47 -22.59
C LEU A 224 1.59 -3.26 -24.08
N ILE A 225 2.58 -3.46 -24.94
CA ILE A 225 2.42 -3.22 -26.38
C ILE A 225 2.36 -4.56 -27.10
N PHE A 226 1.24 -4.82 -27.77
CA PHE A 226 1.03 -6.04 -28.54
C PHE A 226 1.38 -5.85 -30.03
N PRO A 227 1.76 -6.94 -30.72
CA PRO A 227 1.91 -6.93 -32.17
C PRO A 227 0.62 -6.45 -32.88
N PRO A 228 0.73 -5.85 -34.09
CA PRO A 228 -0.43 -5.42 -34.85
C PRO A 228 -1.32 -6.61 -35.22
N LEU A 229 -2.64 -6.44 -35.09
CA LEU A 229 -3.65 -7.48 -35.34
C LEU A 229 -3.70 -7.95 -36.81
N SER A 230 -3.19 -7.15 -37.75
CA SER A 230 -3.24 -7.41 -39.18
C SER A 230 -1.87 -7.18 -39.84
N SER A 231 -1.27 -8.24 -40.41
CA SER A 231 0.00 -8.15 -41.15
C SER A 231 -0.12 -7.46 -42.52
N ARG A 232 -1.34 -7.10 -42.96
CA ARG A 232 -1.63 -6.68 -44.35
C ARG A 232 -1.80 -5.17 -44.55
N SER A 233 -1.68 -4.35 -43.51
CA SER A 233 -1.67 -2.89 -43.65
C SER A 233 -0.55 -2.27 -42.81
N ALA A 234 0.25 -1.39 -43.42
CA ALA A 234 1.32 -0.63 -42.76
C ALA A 234 0.82 0.34 -41.66
N GLN A 235 -0.51 0.38 -41.42
CA GLN A 235 -1.21 1.16 -40.39
C GLN A 235 -2.10 0.28 -39.50
N GLY A 236 -1.73 -0.98 -39.26
CA GLY A 236 -2.45 -1.85 -38.33
C GLY A 236 -2.50 -1.24 -36.91
N LYS A 237 -3.71 -1.03 -36.38
CA LYS A 237 -3.94 -0.55 -35.00
C LYS A 237 -3.26 -1.51 -34.02
N ARG A 238 -2.24 -1.04 -33.30
CA ARG A 238 -1.57 -1.79 -32.22
C ARG A 238 -2.41 -1.68 -30.95
N ILE A 239 -2.66 -2.81 -30.29
CA ILE A 239 -3.26 -2.78 -28.95
C ILE A 239 -2.16 -2.38 -27.97
N THR A 240 -2.36 -1.27 -27.27
CA THR A 240 -1.51 -0.85 -26.16
C THR A 240 -2.37 -0.81 -24.91
N LEU A 241 -2.02 -1.59 -23.89
CA LEU A 241 -2.70 -1.56 -22.60
C LEU A 241 -1.90 -0.70 -21.64
N LYS A 242 -2.59 0.26 -21.04
CA LYS A 242 -2.06 1.18 -20.05
C LYS A 242 -2.43 0.69 -18.66
N CYS A 243 -1.44 0.51 -17.81
CA CYS A 243 -1.61 -0.19 -16.54
C CYS A 243 -0.94 0.57 -15.41
N ASP A 244 -1.51 0.42 -14.21
CA ASP A 244 -0.93 0.89 -12.96
C ASP A 244 -0.32 -0.29 -12.20
N MET A 245 0.76 -0.03 -11.46
CA MET A 245 1.45 -1.00 -10.63
C MET A 245 1.28 -0.63 -9.15
N GLN A 246 1.00 -1.63 -8.33
CA GLN A 246 0.76 -1.45 -6.90
C GLN A 246 1.51 -2.51 -6.09
N GLU A 247 2.25 -2.05 -5.07
CA GLU A 247 2.85 -2.93 -4.08
C GLU A 247 1.78 -3.67 -3.27
N THR A 248 2.00 -4.96 -2.99
CA THR A 248 1.07 -5.77 -2.16
C THR A 248 1.60 -6.06 -0.77
N MET A 249 2.90 -5.90 -0.57
CA MET A 249 3.58 -6.12 0.70
C MET A 249 4.67 -5.07 0.90
N LEU A 250 4.89 -4.67 2.15
CA LEU A 250 6.03 -3.82 2.50
C LEU A 250 7.30 -4.67 2.42
N SER A 251 8.36 -4.08 1.84
CA SER A 251 9.68 -4.68 1.82
C SER A 251 10.21 -4.85 3.25
N PRO A 252 10.46 -6.08 3.75
CA PRO A 252 10.98 -6.27 5.11
C PRO A 252 12.31 -5.53 5.36
N PRO A 253 13.27 -5.48 4.42
CA PRO A 253 14.50 -4.69 4.57
C PRO A 253 14.31 -3.19 4.84
N LEU A 254 13.13 -2.62 4.56
CA LEU A 254 12.86 -1.21 4.89
C LEU A 254 12.54 -0.99 6.36
N LEU A 255 12.32 -2.05 7.15
CA LEU A 255 11.99 -1.95 8.57
C LEU A 255 13.21 -2.33 9.44
N PRO A 256 13.41 -1.67 10.59
CA PRO A 256 14.50 -2.02 11.50
C PRO A 256 14.24 -3.37 12.17
N GLY A 257 15.31 -4.12 12.47
CA GLY A 257 15.24 -5.40 13.18
C GLY A 257 14.76 -6.60 12.34
N THR A 258 14.62 -6.44 11.02
CA THR A 258 14.05 -7.48 10.14
C THR A 258 15.07 -8.41 9.48
N SER A 259 16.28 -8.55 10.03
CA SER A 259 17.31 -9.45 9.47
C SER A 259 16.85 -10.90 9.32
N ASN A 260 15.90 -11.34 10.15
CA ASN A 260 15.30 -12.69 10.08
C ASN A 260 14.28 -12.84 8.93
N PHE A 261 13.82 -11.73 8.33
CA PHE A 261 12.94 -11.73 7.17
C PHE A 261 13.71 -11.59 5.85
N SER A 262 15.01 -11.28 5.89
CA SER A 262 15.81 -11.04 4.70
C SER A 262 16.68 -12.25 4.35
N LEU A 263 16.29 -12.97 3.31
CA LEU A 263 17.24 -13.76 2.52
C LEU A 263 17.91 -12.92 1.38
N THR A 264 17.59 -11.61 1.27
CA THR A 264 18.08 -10.59 0.28
C THR A 264 17.78 -10.95 -1.19
N TYR A 265 17.46 -10.07 -2.15
CA TYR A 265 17.64 -8.63 -2.40
C TYR A 265 16.32 -8.01 -2.90
N ASP A 266 16.10 -6.71 -2.62
CA ASP A 266 15.00 -5.96 -3.24
C ASP A 266 15.27 -4.47 -3.32
N LEU A 267 15.35 -3.92 -4.54
CA LEU A 267 14.91 -2.57 -4.91
C LEU A 267 14.65 -2.55 -6.43
N ILE A 268 13.39 -2.40 -6.85
CA ILE A 268 13.05 -2.00 -8.22
C ILE A 268 12.41 -0.62 -8.14
N ILE A 269 13.11 0.40 -8.64
CA ILE A 269 12.59 1.76 -8.78
C ILE A 269 12.20 1.94 -10.25
N PHE A 270 10.92 1.87 -10.56
CA PHE A 270 10.41 2.27 -11.87
C PHE A 270 10.24 3.80 -11.90
N GLY A 271 11.03 4.47 -12.73
CA GLY A 271 10.99 5.94 -12.87
C GLY A 271 10.29 6.46 -14.12
N ASN A 272 9.82 5.59 -15.03
CA ASN A 272 9.21 5.98 -16.31
C ASN A 272 8.23 4.91 -16.85
N PRO A 273 7.21 5.31 -17.64
CA PRO A 273 6.27 4.43 -18.31
C PRO A 273 7.09 3.62 -19.29
N SER A 274 7.15 2.34 -19.01
CA SER A 274 8.04 1.43 -19.71
C SER A 274 7.22 0.65 -20.73
N SER A 275 7.71 0.63 -21.96
CA SER A 275 7.14 -0.14 -23.05
C SER A 275 7.70 -1.55 -22.98
N PHE A 276 6.83 -2.53 -22.79
CA PHE A 276 7.22 -3.93 -22.72
C PHE A 276 6.86 -4.66 -24.01
N SER A 277 7.82 -5.40 -24.54
CA SER A 277 7.59 -6.40 -25.58
C SER A 277 7.46 -7.77 -24.94
N GLY A 278 6.40 -8.50 -25.28
CA GLY A 278 6.02 -9.74 -24.61
C GLY A 278 6.14 -10.98 -25.51
N ARG A 279 6.48 -12.11 -24.89
CA ARG A 279 6.32 -13.47 -25.42
C ARG A 279 5.33 -14.22 -24.52
N ILE A 280 4.63 -15.20 -25.10
CA ILE A 280 3.75 -16.09 -24.34
C ILE A 280 4.58 -17.26 -23.80
N LEU A 281 4.44 -17.54 -22.52
CA LEU A 281 5.05 -18.65 -21.80
C LEU A 281 3.95 -19.59 -21.30
N GLN A 282 4.15 -20.90 -21.34
CA GLN A 282 3.22 -21.83 -20.72
C GLN A 282 3.40 -21.86 -19.20
N ALA A 283 2.33 -22.08 -18.44
CA ALA A 283 2.38 -21.99 -16.99
C ALA A 283 3.34 -22.99 -16.32
N ASP A 284 3.48 -24.18 -16.92
CA ASP A 284 4.40 -25.24 -16.50
C ASP A 284 5.86 -25.00 -16.92
N GLY A 285 6.10 -24.11 -17.89
CA GLY A 285 7.43 -23.81 -18.42
C GLY A 285 8.26 -22.84 -17.57
N LEU A 286 7.73 -22.36 -16.43
CA LEU A 286 8.41 -21.40 -15.55
C LEU A 286 8.89 -22.07 -14.27
N CYS A 287 10.21 -22.06 -14.04
CA CYS A 287 10.76 -22.49 -12.76
C CYS A 287 10.62 -21.37 -11.72
N GLU A 288 10.00 -21.66 -10.57
CA GLU A 288 9.80 -20.65 -9.53
C GLU A 288 11.12 -20.16 -8.90
N SER A 289 12.19 -20.97 -8.94
CA SER A 289 13.49 -20.63 -8.35
C SER A 289 14.23 -19.51 -9.08
N VAL A 290 13.83 -19.18 -10.32
CA VAL A 290 14.40 -18.06 -11.09
C VAL A 290 13.64 -16.75 -10.87
N LEU A 291 12.55 -16.78 -10.10
CA LEU A 291 11.78 -15.59 -9.76
C LEU A 291 12.38 -14.92 -8.53
N TYR A 292 12.52 -13.60 -8.59
CA TYR A 292 13.05 -12.84 -7.46
C TYR A 292 12.35 -11.50 -7.28
N GLY A 293 12.56 -10.95 -6.09
CA GLY A 293 12.07 -9.65 -5.65
C GLY A 293 10.60 -9.60 -5.25
N LEU A 294 10.15 -8.41 -4.83
CA LEU A 294 8.79 -8.20 -4.34
C LEU A 294 7.74 -8.30 -5.46
N PRO A 295 6.63 -9.03 -5.22
CA PRO A 295 5.53 -9.08 -6.17
C PRO A 295 4.77 -7.76 -6.24
N LEU A 296 4.54 -7.29 -7.46
CA LEU A 296 3.68 -6.14 -7.75
C LEU A 296 2.40 -6.59 -8.43
N VAL A 297 1.28 -5.93 -8.13
CA VAL A 297 0.02 -6.14 -8.83
C VAL A 297 -0.15 -5.09 -9.90
N VAL A 298 -0.45 -5.54 -11.11
CA VAL A 298 -0.80 -4.75 -12.27
C VAL A 298 -2.32 -4.74 -12.42
N LYS A 299 -2.87 -3.55 -12.59
CA LYS A 299 -4.28 -3.30 -12.84
C LYS A 299 -4.45 -2.33 -14.02
N PRO A 300 -5.64 -2.28 -14.66
CA PRO A 300 -5.93 -1.25 -15.66
C PRO A 300 -5.68 0.14 -15.08
N THR A 301 -5.11 1.05 -15.88
CA THR A 301 -4.82 2.39 -15.39
C THR A 301 -6.07 3.15 -14.98
N SER A 302 -5.97 3.94 -13.91
CA SER A 302 -6.98 4.92 -13.49
C SER A 302 -6.52 6.35 -13.81
N CYS A 303 -5.64 6.51 -14.79
CA CYS A 303 -5.05 7.81 -15.12
C CYS A 303 -6.11 8.83 -15.55
N TRP A 304 -6.28 9.91 -14.79
CA TRP A 304 -7.32 10.92 -15.08
C TRP A 304 -7.04 11.74 -16.34
N LYS A 305 -5.80 11.68 -16.87
CA LYS A 305 -5.42 12.38 -18.12
C LYS A 305 -5.96 11.71 -19.38
N LEU A 306 -6.62 10.56 -19.24
CA LEU A 306 -7.23 9.83 -20.34
C LEU A 306 -8.73 10.10 -20.40
N GLU A 307 -9.26 10.12 -21.62
CA GLU A 307 -10.70 10.20 -21.84
C GLU A 307 -11.39 8.95 -21.28
N TRP A 308 -12.62 9.13 -20.79
CA TRP A 308 -13.40 8.06 -20.18
C TRP A 308 -13.60 6.85 -21.11
N GLU A 309 -13.82 7.08 -22.41
CA GLU A 309 -13.98 6.01 -23.40
C GLU A 309 -12.70 5.18 -23.56
N ASP A 310 -11.54 5.84 -23.54
CA ASP A 310 -10.23 5.18 -23.63
C ASP A 310 -9.94 4.36 -22.38
N LEU A 311 -10.25 4.90 -21.18
CA LEU A 311 -10.15 4.17 -19.92
C LEU A 311 -11.01 2.91 -19.92
N GLU A 312 -12.26 3.04 -20.36
CA GLU A 312 -13.20 1.93 -20.40
C GLU A 312 -12.80 0.86 -21.41
N SER A 313 -12.37 1.29 -22.61
CA SER A 313 -11.84 0.41 -23.64
C SER A 313 -10.60 -0.34 -23.14
N ASN A 314 -9.64 0.38 -22.55
CA ASN A 314 -8.42 -0.18 -21.97
C ASN A 314 -8.73 -1.21 -20.87
N ARG A 315 -9.67 -0.91 -19.97
CA ARG A 315 -10.15 -1.84 -18.94
C ARG A 315 -10.72 -3.13 -19.53
N ARG A 316 -11.59 -3.01 -20.54
CA ARG A 316 -12.17 -4.17 -21.23
C ARG A 316 -11.11 -5.05 -21.88
N PHE A 317 -10.15 -4.46 -22.61
CA PHE A 317 -9.08 -5.23 -23.24
C PHE A 317 -8.13 -5.87 -22.22
N PHE A 318 -7.83 -5.19 -21.11
CA PHE A 318 -7.01 -5.76 -20.04
C PHE A 318 -7.71 -6.96 -19.38
N HIS A 319 -9.01 -6.85 -19.09
CA HIS A 319 -9.78 -7.97 -18.55
C HIS A 319 -9.84 -9.15 -19.54
N ALA A 320 -10.06 -8.87 -20.82
CA ALA A 320 -10.07 -9.90 -21.87
C ALA A 320 -8.71 -10.61 -21.98
N LEU A 321 -7.60 -9.88 -21.84
CA LEU A 321 -6.26 -10.44 -21.81
C LEU A 321 -6.08 -11.37 -20.60
N CYS A 322 -6.48 -10.94 -19.40
CA CYS A 322 -6.40 -11.77 -18.19
C CYS A 322 -7.17 -13.08 -18.36
N HIS A 323 -8.40 -13.01 -18.86
CA HIS A 323 -9.24 -14.18 -19.11
C HIS A 323 -8.60 -15.13 -20.13
N THR A 324 -8.13 -14.59 -21.26
CA THR A 324 -7.51 -15.39 -22.33
C THR A 324 -6.26 -16.11 -21.85
N LEU A 325 -5.42 -15.45 -21.06
CA LEU A 325 -4.21 -16.06 -20.50
C LEU A 325 -4.56 -17.17 -19.48
N GLN A 326 -5.60 -16.99 -18.69
CA GLN A 326 -6.05 -18.00 -17.72
C GLN A 326 -6.62 -19.25 -18.37
N GLU A 327 -7.53 -19.09 -19.33
CA GLU A 327 -8.12 -20.22 -20.05
C GLU A 327 -7.06 -21.05 -20.76
N ARG A 328 -6.00 -20.38 -21.25
CA ARG A 328 -4.90 -21.03 -21.96
C ARG A 328 -3.78 -21.50 -21.04
N GLN A 329 -3.87 -21.27 -19.73
CA GLN A 329 -2.79 -21.55 -18.76
C GLN A 329 -1.44 -20.97 -19.20
N GLN A 330 -1.47 -19.70 -19.62
CA GLN A 330 -0.34 -18.98 -20.18
C GLN A 330 0.03 -17.77 -19.33
N PHE A 331 1.32 -17.45 -19.32
CA PHE A 331 1.90 -16.24 -18.73
C PHE A 331 2.47 -15.34 -19.83
N LEU A 332 2.58 -14.05 -19.53
CA LEU A 332 3.21 -13.10 -20.44
C LEU A 332 4.61 -12.77 -19.93
N LEU A 333 5.64 -13.26 -20.63
CA LEU A 333 7.03 -12.91 -20.38
C LEU A 333 7.34 -11.62 -21.11
N THR A 334 7.62 -10.56 -20.37
CA THR A 334 7.94 -9.25 -20.91
C THR A 334 9.40 -8.89 -20.68
N SER A 335 9.95 -8.08 -21.58
CA SER A 335 11.28 -7.50 -21.40
C SER A 335 11.23 -5.99 -21.35
N TYR A 336 12.05 -5.41 -20.49
CA TYR A 336 12.29 -3.99 -20.37
C TYR A 336 13.73 -3.66 -20.76
N GLU A 337 13.92 -2.64 -21.58
CA GLU A 337 15.24 -2.12 -21.95
C GLU A 337 15.49 -0.78 -21.27
N THR A 338 16.50 -0.72 -20.39
CA THR A 338 16.95 0.57 -19.85
C THR A 338 17.80 1.27 -20.90
N ILE A 339 17.30 2.39 -21.42
CA ILE A 339 18.11 3.29 -22.24
C ILE A 339 19.02 4.06 -21.27
N SER A 340 20.28 3.63 -21.16
CA SER A 340 21.27 4.30 -20.32
C SER A 340 21.44 5.77 -20.75
N ALA A 341 21.43 6.70 -19.79
CA ALA A 341 21.66 8.12 -20.01
C ALA A 341 23.15 8.47 -20.25
N VAL A 342 24.04 7.48 -20.27
CA VAL A 342 25.48 7.69 -20.46
C VAL A 342 25.76 7.97 -21.95
N PRO A 343 26.52 9.04 -22.29
CA PRO A 343 26.85 9.29 -23.68
C PRO A 343 27.87 8.25 -24.19
N ARG A 344 27.52 7.61 -25.31
CA ARG A 344 28.35 6.77 -26.21
C ARG A 344 28.51 5.29 -25.81
N LYS A 345 27.91 4.42 -26.66
CA LYS A 345 28.23 2.99 -26.88
C LYS A 345 28.04 1.98 -25.73
N ALA A 346 27.25 2.26 -24.69
CA ALA A 346 26.84 1.19 -23.78
C ALA A 346 25.72 0.34 -24.41
N CYS A 347 25.86 -0.98 -24.41
CA CYS A 347 24.78 -1.88 -24.80
C CYS A 347 23.59 -1.71 -23.84
N PRO A 348 22.33 -1.75 -24.34
CA PRO A 348 21.17 -1.66 -23.47
C PRO A 348 21.10 -2.91 -22.57
N ILE A 349 20.95 -2.68 -21.26
CA ILE A 349 20.65 -3.76 -20.31
C ILE A 349 19.17 -4.09 -20.43
N ARG A 350 18.86 -5.38 -20.53
CA ARG A 350 17.48 -5.88 -20.62
C ARG A 350 17.13 -6.64 -19.37
N ALA A 351 16.06 -6.22 -18.69
CA ALA A 351 15.46 -6.93 -17.59
C ALA A 351 14.23 -7.71 -18.07
N TYR A 352 13.95 -8.85 -17.46
CA TYR A 352 12.83 -9.72 -17.81
C TYR A 352 11.85 -9.83 -16.64
N TYR A 353 10.57 -9.83 -16.97
CA TYR A 353 9.47 -9.89 -16.02
C TYR A 353 8.42 -10.86 -16.52
N VAL A 354 7.76 -11.57 -15.61
CA VAL A 354 6.63 -12.42 -15.95
C VAL A 354 5.36 -11.83 -15.34
N LEU A 355 4.30 -11.75 -16.14
CA LEU A 355 2.96 -11.35 -15.74
C LEU A 355 2.09 -12.60 -15.62
N LEU A 356 1.66 -12.90 -14.40
CA LEU A 356 0.79 -14.03 -14.08
C LEU A 356 -0.65 -13.52 -13.85
N PRO A 357 -1.65 -13.96 -14.62
CA PRO A 357 -3.02 -13.47 -14.48
C PRO A 357 -3.73 -14.07 -13.25
N SER A 358 -4.50 -13.26 -12.54
CA SER A 358 -5.30 -13.64 -11.35
C SER A 358 -6.81 -13.62 -11.62
N ARG A 359 -7.57 -14.47 -10.94
CA ARG A 359 -9.04 -14.58 -11.11
C ARG A 359 -9.77 -13.27 -10.83
N ALA A 360 -9.15 -12.37 -10.07
CA ALA A 360 -9.64 -11.02 -9.80
C ALA A 360 -9.44 -10.03 -10.97
N LEU A 361 -9.10 -10.51 -12.17
CA LEU A 361 -8.83 -9.69 -13.37
C LEU A 361 -7.68 -8.68 -13.18
N THR A 362 -6.70 -9.07 -12.37
CA THR A 362 -5.41 -8.37 -12.19
C THR A 362 -4.26 -9.28 -12.59
N MET A 363 -3.05 -8.74 -12.74
CA MET A 363 -1.85 -9.56 -13.01
C MET A 363 -0.80 -9.37 -11.94
N LEU A 364 -0.11 -10.43 -11.56
CA LEU A 364 1.06 -10.40 -10.70
C LEU A 364 2.31 -10.25 -11.56
N VAL A 365 3.15 -9.28 -11.27
CA VAL A 365 4.47 -9.11 -11.89
C VAL A 365 5.54 -9.63 -10.96
N LYS A 366 6.43 -10.47 -11.50
CA LYS A 366 7.66 -10.93 -10.85
C LYS A 366 8.86 -10.72 -11.77
N ALA A 367 10.01 -10.34 -11.21
CA ALA A 367 11.25 -10.29 -11.96
C ALA A 367 11.77 -11.72 -12.21
N VAL A 368 12.41 -11.92 -13.36
CA VAL A 368 12.95 -13.21 -13.79
C VAL A 368 14.46 -13.09 -13.93
N ALA A 369 15.20 -14.02 -13.33
CA ALA A 369 16.66 -14.07 -13.40
C ALA A 369 17.11 -14.32 -14.84
N SER A 370 18.03 -13.47 -15.32
CA SER A 370 18.74 -13.69 -16.57
C SER A 370 19.97 -14.57 -16.34
N ALA A 371 20.57 -15.08 -17.42
CA ALA A 371 21.70 -15.99 -17.34
C ALA A 371 22.87 -15.44 -16.49
N GLU A 372 23.08 -14.13 -16.49
CA GLU A 372 24.14 -13.44 -15.74
C GLU A 372 23.90 -13.42 -14.23
N LEU A 373 22.65 -13.62 -13.79
CA LEU A 373 22.26 -13.66 -12.37
C LEU A 373 22.21 -15.10 -11.83
N LEU A 374 22.29 -16.11 -12.69
CA LEU A 374 22.22 -17.51 -12.29
C LEU A 374 23.61 -18.01 -11.87
N LEU A 375 23.67 -18.60 -10.67
CA LEU A 375 24.85 -19.29 -10.20
C LEU A 375 24.76 -20.78 -10.57
N PRO A 376 25.89 -21.44 -10.92
CA PRO A 376 25.92 -22.89 -11.07
C PRO A 376 25.47 -23.55 -9.76
N CYS A 377 24.48 -24.42 -9.84
CA CYS A 377 24.02 -25.24 -8.73
C CYS A 377 24.21 -26.70 -9.11
N GLU A 378 24.94 -27.47 -8.29
CA GLU A 378 25.04 -28.92 -8.42
C GLU A 378 23.72 -29.53 -7.96
N GLN A 379 22.70 -29.50 -8.83
CA GLN A 379 21.50 -30.28 -8.60
C GLN A 379 21.82 -31.75 -8.90
N PRO A 380 21.43 -32.69 -8.03
CA PRO A 380 21.62 -34.11 -8.31
C PRO A 380 20.97 -34.43 -9.66
N MET A 381 21.79 -34.88 -10.60
CA MET A 381 21.41 -35.13 -11.99
C MET A 381 20.34 -36.23 -12.14
N HIS A 382 20.11 -37.00 -11.06
CA HIS A 382 19.15 -38.08 -11.00
C HIS A 382 18.21 -37.89 -9.81
N ALA A 383 16.91 -37.89 -10.08
CA ALA A 383 15.90 -38.15 -9.08
C ALA A 383 15.98 -39.65 -8.76
N GLU A 384 16.86 -40.05 -7.85
CA GLU A 384 16.78 -41.38 -7.26
C GLU A 384 15.51 -41.44 -6.41
N ASP A 385 14.71 -42.49 -6.62
CA ASP A 385 13.55 -42.72 -5.78
C ASP A 385 14.02 -42.95 -4.33
N PRO A 386 13.48 -42.21 -3.34
CA PRO A 386 13.87 -42.36 -1.96
C PRO A 386 13.54 -43.78 -1.46
N ALA A 387 14.36 -44.29 -0.53
CA ALA A 387 14.14 -45.60 0.06
C ALA A 387 12.72 -45.73 0.64
N PRO A 388 12.02 -46.86 0.43
CA PRO A 388 10.61 -47.01 0.82
C PRO A 388 10.38 -46.90 2.33
N ASP A 389 11.38 -47.25 3.14
CA ASP A 389 11.32 -47.11 4.60
C ASP A 389 11.37 -45.63 5.00
N ALA A 390 12.26 -44.84 4.38
CA ALA A 390 12.34 -43.39 4.62
C ALA A 390 11.07 -42.65 4.16
N LEU A 391 10.45 -43.08 3.05
CA LEU A 391 9.15 -42.59 2.63
C LEU A 391 8.06 -42.87 3.67
N ARG A 392 8.05 -44.08 4.25
CA ARG A 392 7.07 -44.47 5.26
C ARG A 392 7.25 -43.69 6.56
N ASP A 393 8.49 -43.54 7.01
CA ASP A 393 8.82 -42.77 8.21
C ASP A 393 8.45 -41.30 8.04
N MET A 394 8.74 -40.71 6.87
CA MET A 394 8.36 -39.33 6.57
C MET A 394 6.85 -39.16 6.45
N GLN A 395 6.15 -40.10 5.82
CA GLN A 395 4.68 -40.08 5.76
C GLN A 395 4.08 -40.12 7.16
N TYR A 396 4.56 -41.01 8.03
CA TYR A 396 4.12 -41.08 9.43
C TYR A 396 4.44 -39.80 10.23
N ALA A 397 5.56 -39.14 9.95
CA ALA A 397 5.90 -37.86 10.55
C ALA A 397 4.98 -36.72 10.06
N LEU A 398 4.67 -36.68 8.75
CA LEU A 398 3.78 -35.69 8.15
C LEU A 398 2.32 -35.88 8.57
N ASP A 399 1.86 -37.12 8.72
CA ASP A 399 0.50 -37.45 9.18
C ASP A 399 0.24 -36.98 10.62
N GLN A 400 1.29 -36.73 11.41
CA GLN A 400 1.18 -36.13 12.75
C GLN A 400 1.09 -34.60 12.72
N LEU A 401 1.37 -33.95 11.59
CA LEU A 401 1.29 -32.50 11.45
C LEU A 401 -0.13 -32.07 11.09
N GLU A 402 -0.57 -30.94 11.64
CA GLU A 402 -1.85 -30.36 11.27
C GLU A 402 -1.79 -29.82 9.83
N VAL A 403 -2.67 -30.34 8.97
CA VAL A 403 -2.77 -29.90 7.57
C VAL A 403 -3.71 -28.69 7.47
N THR A 404 -3.12 -27.50 7.41
CA THR A 404 -3.88 -26.27 7.15
C THR A 404 -4.23 -26.14 5.66
N LYS A 405 -5.53 -26.15 5.33
CA LYS A 405 -6.01 -26.05 3.93
C LYS A 405 -5.80 -24.68 3.28
N THR A 406 -5.66 -23.62 4.08
CA THR A 406 -5.53 -22.25 3.57
C THR A 406 -4.65 -21.45 4.50
N TYR A 407 -3.54 -20.92 3.96
CA TYR A 407 -2.71 -19.98 4.68
C TYR A 407 -3.31 -18.56 4.60
N ASN A 408 -3.65 -17.99 5.75
CA ASN A 408 -4.11 -16.60 5.85
C ASN A 408 -3.04 -15.74 6.54
N PRO A 409 -2.34 -14.85 5.82
CA PRO A 409 -1.28 -14.02 6.40
C PRO A 409 -1.78 -13.07 7.50
N LEU A 410 -3.08 -12.73 7.51
CA LEU A 410 -3.67 -11.87 8.54
C LEU A 410 -3.84 -12.57 9.89
N GLN A 411 -3.77 -13.89 9.92
CA GLN A 411 -3.88 -14.71 11.15
C GLN A 411 -2.52 -15.02 11.76
N VAL A 412 -1.43 -14.88 11.00
CA VAL A 412 -0.07 -15.22 11.44
C VAL A 412 0.62 -13.95 11.95
N LYS A 413 1.04 -13.96 13.21
CA LYS A 413 1.72 -12.81 13.84
C LYS A 413 3.21 -13.09 13.99
N SER A 414 4.03 -12.30 13.30
CA SER A 414 5.49 -12.32 13.47
C SER A 414 5.98 -11.52 14.69
N LEU A 415 5.07 -10.86 15.42
CA LEU A 415 5.35 -9.95 16.55
C LEU A 415 6.20 -8.72 16.18
N LEU A 416 6.29 -8.39 14.89
CA LEU A 416 7.05 -7.24 14.38
C LEU A 416 6.50 -5.92 14.92
N ASP A 417 5.19 -5.77 14.98
CA ASP A 417 4.50 -4.61 15.56
C ASP A 417 4.92 -4.40 17.02
N ARG A 418 4.92 -5.46 17.83
CA ARG A 418 5.36 -5.43 19.22
C ARG A 418 6.85 -5.06 19.33
N HIS A 419 7.71 -5.67 18.50
CA HIS A 419 9.13 -5.36 18.48
C HIS A 419 9.39 -3.87 18.20
N LEU A 420 8.73 -3.31 17.17
CA LEU A 420 8.85 -1.90 16.81
C LEU A 420 8.30 -0.98 17.91
N GLN A 421 7.19 -1.38 18.55
CA GLN A 421 6.63 -0.64 19.67
C GLN A 421 7.57 -0.58 20.86
N GLU A 422 8.20 -1.69 21.22
CA GLU A 422 9.13 -1.74 22.36
C GLU A 422 10.45 -1.01 22.06
N ALA A 423 10.97 -1.15 20.84
CA ALA A 423 12.23 -0.55 20.42
C ALA A 423 12.13 0.98 20.28
N PHE A 424 10.99 1.50 19.82
CA PHE A 424 10.85 2.93 19.46
C PHE A 424 9.74 3.66 20.22
N GLY A 425 9.00 3.01 21.11
CA GLY A 425 7.91 3.61 21.88
C GLY A 425 8.34 4.45 23.08
N LYS A 426 9.61 4.38 23.48
CA LYS A 426 10.15 5.18 24.60
C LYS A 426 10.80 6.46 24.08
N LEU A 427 10.53 7.60 24.73
CA LEU A 427 11.31 8.83 24.56
C LEU A 427 12.79 8.52 24.89
N PRO A 428 13.77 9.05 24.13
CA PRO A 428 15.16 8.64 24.28
C PRO A 428 15.70 9.03 25.66
N LEU A 429 15.87 8.04 26.53
CA LEU A 429 16.83 8.09 27.63
C LEU A 429 18.15 7.52 27.09
N CYS A 430 19.12 8.42 26.89
CA CYS A 430 20.56 8.20 26.72
C CYS A 430 21.03 7.16 25.69
N ASN A 431 21.86 7.66 24.75
CA ASN A 431 22.70 6.90 23.83
C ASN A 431 23.40 5.71 24.52
N ILE A 432 23.09 4.49 24.06
CA ILE A 432 23.94 3.33 24.28
C ILE A 432 24.68 3.06 22.96
N PRO A 433 26.03 3.06 22.94
CA PRO A 433 26.77 2.74 21.74
C PRO A 433 26.68 1.24 21.44
N ILE A 434 26.24 0.88 20.23
CA ILE A 434 26.25 -0.50 19.75
C ILE A 434 27.69 -0.85 19.38
N SER A 435 28.33 -1.72 20.18
CA SER A 435 29.67 -2.23 19.93
C SER A 435 29.66 -3.46 19.00
N GLY A 436 30.57 -3.47 18.02
CA GLY A 436 31.32 -4.66 17.59
C GLY A 436 30.59 -5.71 16.76
N HIS A 437 30.68 -5.60 15.43
CA HIS A 437 30.40 -6.71 14.51
C HIS A 437 31.46 -7.82 14.64
N LYS A 438 31.12 -8.92 15.33
CA LYS A 438 31.76 -10.23 15.10
C LYS A 438 31.01 -10.93 13.96
N ARG A 439 31.73 -11.41 12.96
CA ARG A 439 31.20 -12.32 11.92
C ARG A 439 30.65 -13.57 12.59
N GLN A 440 29.32 -13.66 12.71
CA GLN A 440 28.63 -14.88 13.09
C GLN A 440 28.28 -15.67 11.83
N GLN A 441 28.59 -16.95 11.84
CA GLN A 441 28.17 -17.91 10.83
C GLN A 441 26.65 -18.11 11.00
N LEU A 442 25.85 -17.63 10.06
CA LEU A 442 24.39 -17.75 10.10
C LEU A 442 24.01 -19.22 9.84
N SER A 443 23.71 -19.96 10.91
CA SER A 443 22.98 -21.23 10.81
C SER A 443 21.49 -20.91 10.96
N ILE A 444 20.74 -20.97 9.86
CA ILE A 444 19.29 -20.84 9.86
C ILE A 444 18.73 -22.24 10.09
N SER A 445 18.06 -22.44 11.23
CA SER A 445 17.37 -23.69 11.55
C SER A 445 15.86 -23.45 11.47
N PHE A 446 15.17 -24.24 10.65
CA PHE A 446 13.71 -24.24 10.56
C PHE A 446 13.17 -25.30 11.53
N GLN A 447 12.42 -24.88 12.56
CA GLN A 447 11.74 -25.81 13.45
C GLN A 447 10.32 -26.05 12.93
N VAL A 448 9.98 -27.31 12.64
CA VAL A 448 8.60 -27.70 12.34
C VAL A 448 7.82 -27.67 13.66
N MET A 449 7.14 -26.56 13.95
CA MET A 449 6.30 -26.44 15.14
C MET A 449 4.94 -27.10 14.91
N LEU A 450 4.54 -27.96 15.86
CA LEU A 450 3.14 -28.31 16.05
C LEU A 450 2.42 -27.05 16.52
N MET A 451 1.62 -26.45 15.64
CA MET A 451 0.72 -25.37 16.03
C MET A 451 -0.35 -26.00 16.92
N LEU A 452 -0.19 -25.93 18.24
CA LEU A 452 -1.27 -26.29 19.17
C LEU A 452 -2.36 -25.21 19.09
N PRO A 453 -3.64 -25.58 19.18
CA PRO A 453 -4.79 -24.73 18.86
C PRO A 453 -4.93 -23.47 19.72
#